data_AF-A0A401TS55-F1
#
_entry.id   AF-A0A401TS55-F1
#
_cell.length_a   1.000
_cell.length_b   1.000
_cell.length_c   1.000
_cell.angle_alpha   90.00
_cell.angle_beta   90.00
_cell.angle_gamma   90.00
#
_symmetry.space_group_name_H-M   'P 1'
#
loop_
_entity.id
_entity.type
_entity.pdbx_description
1 polymer ?
#
loop_
_entity_poly.entity_id
_entity_poly.type
_entity_poly.pdbx_seq_one_letter_code
_entity_poly.pdbx_strand_id
1 'polypeptide(L)'
;MIERIIGLAIQRRWVVVTLAAILMFLGGLALTRLPIDAVPDITNKQVQINTVAPALSPAEIEKQITFPIETALAGAPGLESTRSLSRNGFSQITAVFSEATDIYFARQQVGERLTEVRARLPQGIEPRIGPTSTGLGEIYMWTVHYSGEKVQSDGAPGLQSDGRFLTADGQVLQTEVEKDAYLRTVQDWIIKPQIKMVPGVAGVDSIGGYLKQYQVQPDAAKLIALGLTFADVAKAIETNNVSRGARYIERNGEGFVVRSGGRLENIEELGAVVVTTRGGVP
;
A
#
# COMPACT_ATOMS: atom_id res chain seq x y z
N MET A 1 29.11 -25.05 53.22
CA MET A 1 28.53 -25.31 51.89
C MET A 1 29.39 -24.74 50.77
N ILE A 2 29.69 -23.43 50.78
CA ILE A 2 30.61 -22.77 49.84
C ILE A 2 32.00 -23.44 49.83
N GLU A 3 32.54 -23.78 50.99
CA GLU A 3 33.84 -24.44 51.14
C GLU A 3 33.91 -25.81 50.42
N ARG A 4 32.79 -26.56 50.36
CA ARG A 4 32.70 -27.81 49.59
C ARG A 4 32.68 -27.55 48.08
N ILE A 5 32.02 -26.49 47.62
CA ILE A 5 31.97 -26.10 46.20
C ILE A 5 33.36 -25.67 45.73
N ILE A 6 34.06 -24.86 46.53
CA ILE A 6 35.43 -24.43 46.25
C ILE A 6 36.38 -25.63 46.28
N GLY A 7 36.29 -26.49 47.30
CA GLY A 7 37.08 -27.71 47.39
C GLY A 7 36.89 -28.64 46.18
N LEU A 8 35.65 -28.82 45.72
CA LEU A 8 35.33 -29.60 44.51
C LEU A 8 35.91 -28.95 43.24
N ALA A 9 35.81 -27.63 43.10
CA ALA A 9 36.35 -26.89 41.97
C ALA A 9 37.89 -26.99 41.88
N ILE A 10 38.58 -26.95 43.04
CA ILE A 10 40.04 -27.11 43.12
C ILE A 10 40.46 -28.56 42.81
N GLN A 11 39.78 -29.55 43.39
CA GLN A 11 40.07 -30.98 43.16
C GLN A 11 39.81 -31.40 41.71
N ARG A 12 38.78 -30.83 41.06
CA ARG A 12 38.40 -31.11 39.67
C ARG A 12 38.78 -29.96 38.71
N ARG A 13 39.93 -29.31 38.93
CA ARG A 13 40.39 -28.13 38.17
C ARG A 13 40.27 -28.25 36.64
N TRP A 14 40.59 -29.43 36.07
CA TRP A 14 40.51 -29.65 34.63
C TRP A 14 39.07 -29.66 34.13
N VAL A 15 38.12 -30.21 34.90
CA VAL A 15 36.69 -30.15 34.56
C VAL A 15 36.22 -28.70 34.55
N VAL A 16 36.64 -27.91 35.54
CA VAL A 16 36.29 -26.49 35.63
C VAL A 16 36.86 -25.70 34.43
N VAL A 17 38.13 -25.92 34.08
CA VAL A 17 38.75 -25.26 32.92
C VAL A 17 38.07 -25.65 31.62
N THR A 18 37.75 -26.94 31.42
CA THR A 18 37.02 -27.38 30.23
C THR A 18 35.62 -26.77 30.17
N LEU A 19 34.88 -26.73 31.28
CA LEU A 19 33.57 -26.08 31.34
C LEU A 19 33.67 -24.58 31.04
N ALA A 20 34.67 -23.89 31.57
CA ALA A 20 34.91 -22.48 31.28
C ALA A 20 35.28 -22.25 29.80
N ALA A 21 36.11 -23.11 29.22
CA ALA A 21 36.46 -23.06 27.79
C ALA A 21 35.23 -23.32 26.90
N ILE A 22 34.38 -24.28 27.25
CA ILE A 22 33.11 -24.53 26.57
C ILE A 22 32.20 -23.30 26.69
N LEU A 23 32.06 -22.71 27.87
CA LEU A 23 31.27 -21.49 28.09
C LEU A 23 31.80 -20.30 27.28
N MET A 24 33.13 -20.09 27.23
CA MET A 24 33.74 -19.06 26.40
C MET A 24 33.50 -19.32 24.91
N PHE A 25 33.61 -20.56 24.46
CA PHE A 25 33.33 -20.93 23.08
C PHE A 25 31.86 -20.72 22.72
N LEU A 26 30.92 -21.18 23.56
CA LEU A 26 29.49 -20.96 23.38
C LEU A 26 29.13 -19.47 23.45
N GLY A 27 29.74 -18.71 24.35
CA GLY A 27 29.58 -17.26 24.45
C GLY A 27 30.11 -16.53 23.20
N GLY A 28 31.26 -16.95 22.67
CA GLY A 28 31.80 -16.45 21.41
C GLY A 28 30.89 -16.76 20.22
N LEU A 29 30.31 -17.97 20.16
CA LEU A 29 29.30 -18.35 19.16
C LEU A 29 27.99 -17.56 19.32
N ALA A 30 27.61 -17.22 20.54
CA ALA A 30 26.42 -16.39 20.80
C ALA A 30 26.66 -14.94 20.38
N LEU A 31 27.86 -14.40 20.60
CA LEU A 31 28.22 -13.03 20.24
C LEU A 31 28.12 -12.79 18.72
N THR A 32 28.45 -13.79 17.90
CA THR A 32 28.34 -13.68 16.43
C THR A 32 26.90 -13.75 15.91
N ARG A 33 25.94 -14.12 16.76
CA ARG A 33 24.50 -14.22 16.42
C ARG A 33 23.63 -13.19 17.15
N LEU A 34 24.24 -12.36 18.00
CA LEU A 34 23.52 -11.37 18.78
C LEU A 34 23.01 -10.25 17.84
N PRO A 35 21.69 -10.01 17.76
CA PRO A 35 21.16 -8.90 16.97
C PRO A 35 21.69 -7.58 17.52
N ILE A 36 22.31 -6.78 16.66
CA ILE A 36 22.81 -5.45 17.00
C ILE A 36 21.91 -4.40 16.36
N ASP A 37 21.60 -3.36 17.12
CA ASP A 37 20.92 -2.16 16.62
C ASP A 37 21.69 -0.92 17.11
N ALA A 38 21.63 0.17 16.37
CA ALA A 38 22.36 1.39 16.68
C ALA A 38 21.76 2.12 17.89
N VAL A 39 20.44 2.02 18.05
CA VAL A 39 19.68 2.65 19.13
C VAL A 39 18.57 1.71 19.61
N PRO A 40 18.21 1.73 20.90
CA PRO A 40 17.06 0.99 21.38
C PRO A 40 15.76 1.60 20.83
N ASP A 41 14.77 0.75 20.57
CA ASP A 41 13.42 1.23 20.24
C ASP A 41 12.78 1.90 21.46
N ILE A 42 12.52 3.21 21.33
CA ILE A 42 11.87 4.06 22.33
C ILE A 42 10.43 4.40 21.94
N THR A 43 9.89 3.77 20.89
CA THR A 43 8.55 4.07 20.40
C THR A 43 7.47 3.39 21.23
N ASN A 44 6.35 4.08 21.35
CA ASN A 44 5.13 3.55 21.94
C ASN A 44 4.47 2.53 21.00
N LYS A 45 3.75 1.56 21.59
CA LYS A 45 2.91 0.64 20.81
C LYS A 45 1.72 1.40 20.27
N GLN A 46 1.65 1.53 18.95
CA GLN A 46 0.62 2.33 18.30
C GLN A 46 0.07 1.67 17.05
N VAL A 47 -1.21 1.94 16.78
CA VAL A 47 -1.92 1.51 15.58
C VAL A 47 -2.38 2.75 14.84
N GLN A 48 -1.90 2.93 13.61
CA GLN A 48 -2.35 4.01 12.73
C GLN A 48 -3.56 3.57 11.92
N ILE A 49 -4.52 4.46 11.76
CA ILE A 49 -5.70 4.32 10.92
C ILE A 49 -5.71 5.50 9.96
N ASN A 50 -5.59 5.21 8.67
CA ASN A 50 -5.59 6.21 7.60
C ASN A 50 -6.89 6.09 6.80
N THR A 51 -7.55 7.22 6.56
CA THR A 51 -8.79 7.29 5.80
C THR A 51 -8.68 8.40 4.75
N VAL A 52 -8.94 8.06 3.49
CA VAL A 52 -8.87 9.00 2.36
C VAL A 52 -10.30 9.35 1.93
N ALA A 53 -10.64 10.64 1.92
CA ALA A 53 -11.96 11.16 1.59
C ALA A 53 -11.85 12.46 0.78
N PRO A 54 -11.39 12.41 -0.49
CA PRO A 54 -10.90 13.58 -1.22
C PRO A 54 -11.89 14.74 -1.38
N ALA A 55 -13.19 14.46 -1.29
CA ALA A 55 -14.26 15.42 -1.47
C ALA A 55 -14.62 16.22 -0.20
N LEU A 56 -14.06 15.87 0.97
CA LEU A 56 -14.44 16.47 2.24
C LEU A 56 -13.43 17.52 2.72
N SER A 57 -13.95 18.61 3.28
CA SER A 57 -13.16 19.62 3.99
C SER A 57 -12.64 19.10 5.35
N PRO A 58 -11.66 19.76 5.99
CA PRO A 58 -11.09 19.26 7.25
C PRO A 58 -12.12 19.19 8.38
N ALA A 59 -13.04 20.16 8.43
CA ALA A 59 -14.12 20.19 9.41
C ALA A 59 -15.16 19.08 9.18
N GLU A 60 -15.45 18.74 7.92
CA GLU A 60 -16.33 17.62 7.58
C GLU A 60 -15.67 16.28 7.87
N ILE A 61 -14.37 16.14 7.57
CA ILE A 61 -13.58 14.96 7.91
C ILE A 61 -13.60 14.72 9.40
N GLU A 62 -13.39 15.76 10.20
CA GLU A 62 -13.41 15.61 11.65
C GLU A 62 -14.77 15.11 12.15
N LYS A 63 -15.85 15.74 11.70
CA LYS A 63 -17.21 15.42 12.14
C LYS A 63 -17.73 14.08 11.63
N GLN A 64 -17.42 13.72 10.38
CA GLN A 64 -18.02 12.56 9.70
C GLN A 64 -17.13 11.31 9.72
N ILE A 65 -15.82 11.47 9.94
CA ILE A 65 -14.85 10.36 9.87
C ILE A 65 -14.06 10.26 11.17
N THR A 66 -13.29 11.29 11.52
CA THR A 66 -12.33 11.21 12.63
C THR A 66 -13.04 10.96 13.97
N PHE A 67 -14.02 11.79 14.30
CA PHE A 67 -14.74 11.72 15.58
C PHE A 67 -15.51 10.40 15.77
N PRO A 68 -16.27 9.89 14.77
CA PRO A 68 -16.88 8.57 14.87
C PRO A 68 -15.88 7.43 15.11
N ILE A 69 -14.72 7.45 14.43
CA ILE A 69 -13.70 6.41 14.60
C ILE A 69 -13.07 6.51 15.99
N GLU A 70 -12.70 7.69 16.46
CA GLU A 70 -12.16 7.87 17.81
C GLU A 70 -13.16 7.42 18.89
N THR A 71 -14.43 7.78 18.73
CA THR A 71 -15.51 7.36 19.64
C THR A 71 -15.68 5.83 19.63
N ALA A 72 -15.54 5.18 18.48
CA ALA A 72 -15.61 3.72 18.39
C ALA A 72 -14.39 3.03 19.00
N LEU A 73 -13.22 3.69 18.99
CA LEU A 73 -12.02 3.18 19.64
C LEU A 73 -12.03 3.41 21.16
N ALA A 74 -12.77 4.40 21.65
CA ALA A 74 -12.87 4.72 23.06
C ALA A 74 -13.29 3.49 23.89
N GLY A 75 -12.52 3.19 24.93
CA GLY A 75 -12.75 2.03 25.80
C GLY A 75 -12.21 0.71 25.23
N ALA A 76 -11.47 0.71 24.12
CA ALA A 76 -10.72 -0.47 23.69
C ALA A 76 -9.70 -0.89 24.77
N PRO A 77 -9.61 -2.18 25.12
CA PRO A 77 -8.68 -2.65 26.14
C PRO A 77 -7.23 -2.26 25.83
N GLY A 78 -6.56 -1.66 26.81
CA GLY A 78 -5.16 -1.24 26.68
C GLY A 78 -4.95 0.07 25.91
N LEU A 79 -6.00 0.71 25.37
CA LEU A 79 -5.89 2.02 24.75
C LEU A 79 -5.63 3.10 25.82
N GLU A 80 -4.54 3.84 25.67
CA GLU A 80 -4.18 4.94 26.59
C GLU A 80 -4.60 6.29 26.04
N SER A 81 -4.38 6.52 24.73
CA SER A 81 -4.76 7.79 24.09
C SER A 81 -4.96 7.62 22.59
N THR A 82 -5.74 8.51 21.99
CA THR A 82 -5.84 8.69 20.55
C THR A 82 -5.30 10.06 20.18
N ARG A 83 -4.55 10.12 19.08
CA ARG A 83 -4.16 11.38 18.43
C ARG A 83 -4.71 11.36 17.03
N SER A 84 -5.25 12.46 16.55
CA SER A 84 -5.77 12.54 15.19
C SER A 84 -5.37 13.80 14.47
N LEU A 85 -5.43 13.71 13.15
CA LEU A 85 -5.10 14.77 12.23
C LEU A 85 -6.13 14.74 11.09
N SER A 86 -6.95 15.79 11.04
CA SER A 86 -7.93 16.02 9.96
C SER A 86 -7.40 17.10 9.02
N ARG A 87 -7.22 16.77 7.74
CA ARG A 87 -6.77 17.70 6.68
C ARG A 87 -7.62 17.49 5.43
N ASN A 88 -7.53 18.40 4.46
CA ASN A 88 -8.29 18.29 3.20
C ASN A 88 -8.13 16.89 2.59
N GLY A 89 -9.24 16.17 2.45
CA GLY A 89 -9.24 14.85 1.84
C GLY A 89 -8.64 13.70 2.66
N PHE A 90 -8.19 13.92 3.90
CA PHE A 90 -7.43 12.92 4.66
C PHE A 90 -7.67 12.99 6.18
N SER A 91 -7.90 11.83 6.79
CA SER A 91 -7.91 11.62 8.24
C SER A 91 -6.83 10.60 8.62
N GLN A 92 -6.01 10.93 9.60
CA GLN A 92 -5.09 10.00 10.24
C GLN A 92 -5.36 9.97 11.74
N ILE A 93 -5.53 8.77 12.28
CA ILE A 93 -5.73 8.52 13.70
C ILE A 93 -4.64 7.57 14.17
N THR A 94 -3.95 7.94 15.24
CA THR A 94 -2.94 7.12 15.91
C THR A 94 -3.48 6.73 17.28
N ALA A 95 -3.84 5.46 17.42
CA ALA A 95 -4.26 4.87 18.68
C ALA A 95 -3.02 4.34 19.42
N VAL A 96 -2.74 4.89 20.61
CA VAL A 96 -1.60 4.51 21.45
C VAL A 96 -2.07 3.57 22.54
N PHE A 97 -1.42 2.41 22.63
CA PHE A 97 -1.70 1.36 23.59
C PHE A 97 -0.59 1.27 24.64
N SER A 98 -0.95 0.74 25.81
CA SER A 98 -0.01 0.52 26.89
C SER A 98 1.11 -0.47 26.52
N GLU A 99 2.27 -0.32 27.14
CA GLU A 99 3.45 -1.17 26.87
C GLU A 99 3.18 -2.67 27.11
N ALA A 100 2.27 -3.00 28.03
CA ALA A 100 1.89 -4.39 28.32
C ALA A 100 1.04 -5.03 27.21
N THR A 101 0.43 -4.23 26.34
CA THR A 101 -0.49 -4.72 25.30
C THR A 101 0.28 -5.32 24.13
N ASP A 102 -0.12 -6.50 23.65
CA ASP A 102 0.45 -7.05 22.41
C ASP A 102 -0.01 -6.23 21.18
N ILE A 103 0.91 -5.95 20.25
CA ILE A 103 0.61 -5.09 19.10
C ILE A 103 -0.39 -5.74 18.14
N TYR A 104 -0.37 -7.07 17.98
CA TYR A 104 -1.32 -7.76 17.12
C TYR A 104 -2.70 -7.82 17.76
N PHE A 105 -2.77 -8.01 19.08
CA PHE A 105 -4.02 -7.86 19.83
C PHE A 105 -4.61 -6.45 19.68
N ALA A 106 -3.79 -5.41 19.87
CA ALA A 106 -4.23 -4.02 19.67
C ALA A 106 -4.79 -3.79 18.25
N ARG A 107 -4.11 -4.30 17.22
CA ARG A 107 -4.57 -4.21 15.82
C ARG A 107 -5.87 -4.96 15.57
N GLN A 108 -6.04 -6.13 16.17
CA GLN A 108 -7.29 -6.89 16.08
C GLN A 108 -8.44 -6.07 16.70
N GLN A 109 -8.23 -5.52 17.90
CA GLN A 109 -9.21 -4.67 18.57
C GLN A 109 -9.58 -3.46 17.69
N VAL A 110 -8.59 -2.75 17.12
CA VAL A 110 -8.86 -1.66 16.17
C VAL A 110 -9.66 -2.15 14.96
N GLY A 111 -9.29 -3.29 14.37
CA GLY A 111 -10.00 -3.87 13.22
C GLY A 111 -11.47 -4.19 13.51
N GLU A 112 -11.76 -4.73 14.68
CA GLU A 112 -13.12 -5.01 15.15
C GLU A 112 -13.94 -3.70 15.26
N ARG A 113 -13.38 -2.66 15.89
CA ARG A 113 -14.04 -1.34 16.01
C ARG A 113 -14.25 -0.64 14.67
N LEU A 114 -13.28 -0.73 13.75
CA LEU A 114 -13.42 -0.15 12.41
C LEU A 114 -14.51 -0.85 11.61
N THR A 115 -14.66 -2.17 11.79
CA THR A 115 -15.73 -2.94 11.15
C THR A 115 -17.10 -2.49 11.66
N GLU A 116 -17.24 -2.25 12.96
CA GLU A 116 -18.46 -1.75 13.59
C GLU A 116 -18.84 -0.35 13.10
N VAL A 117 -17.86 0.57 13.03
CA VAL A 117 -18.12 1.97 12.65
C VAL A 117 -18.33 2.18 11.16
N ARG A 118 -17.96 1.19 10.32
CA ARG A 118 -18.04 1.28 8.85
C ARG A 118 -19.43 1.69 8.35
N ALA A 119 -20.50 1.24 9.01
CA ALA A 119 -21.88 1.58 8.65
C ALA A 119 -22.25 3.05 8.92
N ARG A 120 -21.47 3.76 9.75
CA ARG A 120 -21.69 5.18 10.10
C ARG A 120 -20.85 6.13 9.24
N LEU A 121 -19.91 5.61 8.47
CA LEU A 121 -19.05 6.42 7.60
C LEU A 121 -19.75 6.73 6.27
N PRO A 122 -19.39 7.83 5.60
CA PRO A 122 -19.93 8.14 4.28
C PRO A 122 -19.67 7.02 3.26
N GLN A 123 -20.58 6.87 2.29
CA GLN A 123 -20.49 5.80 1.29
C GLN A 123 -19.16 5.88 0.51
N GLY A 124 -18.51 4.72 0.34
CA GLY A 124 -17.24 4.63 -0.39
C GLY A 124 -16.00 5.02 0.43
N ILE A 125 -16.16 5.45 1.68
CA ILE A 125 -15.03 5.74 2.57
C ILE A 125 -14.66 4.49 3.37
N GLU A 126 -13.43 4.02 3.18
CA GLU A 126 -12.91 2.84 3.87
C GLU A 126 -11.66 3.20 4.69
N PRO A 127 -11.74 3.19 6.02
CA PRO A 127 -10.57 3.31 6.88
C PRO A 127 -9.65 2.10 6.71
N ARG A 128 -8.34 2.34 6.72
CA ARG A 128 -7.33 1.27 6.62
C ARG A 128 -6.34 1.36 7.76
N ILE A 129 -6.05 0.22 8.37
CA ILE A 129 -4.99 0.11 9.38
C ILE A 129 -3.63 0.19 8.67
N GLY A 130 -2.76 1.08 9.14
CA GLY A 130 -1.39 1.25 8.68
C GLY A 130 -0.50 0.03 8.96
N PRO A 131 0.74 0.01 8.46
CA PRO A 131 1.69 -1.07 8.73
C PRO A 131 2.04 -1.17 10.23
N THR A 132 2.60 -2.30 10.65
CA THR A 132 3.20 -2.49 11.99
C THR A 132 4.58 -1.84 12.04
N SER A 133 4.63 -0.52 11.91
CA SER A 133 5.86 0.26 11.93
C SER A 133 5.64 1.57 12.69
N THR A 134 6.73 2.18 13.15
CA THR A 134 6.73 3.47 13.84
C THR A 134 7.60 4.48 13.08
N GLY A 135 7.71 5.71 13.58
CA GLY A 135 8.56 6.73 12.95
C GLY A 135 10.05 6.37 12.93
N LEU A 136 10.50 5.43 13.77
CA LEU A 136 11.87 4.90 13.73
C LEU A 136 12.03 3.75 12.73
N GLY A 137 10.94 3.27 12.11
CA GLY A 137 10.96 2.18 11.13
C GLY A 137 11.34 2.61 9.71
N GLU A 138 11.72 3.88 9.51
CA GLU A 138 12.26 4.37 8.24
C GLU A 138 13.73 3.93 8.10
N ILE A 139 13.92 2.70 7.61
CA ILE A 139 15.25 2.05 7.55
C ILE A 139 16.04 2.34 6.27
N TYR A 140 15.36 2.54 5.14
CA TYR A 140 16.00 2.69 3.83
C TYR A 140 15.17 3.60 2.94
N MET A 141 15.80 4.62 2.38
CA MET A 141 15.21 5.53 1.41
C MET A 141 15.92 5.39 0.08
N TRP A 142 15.15 5.35 -1.00
CA TRP A 142 15.68 5.29 -2.36
C TRP A 142 14.88 6.19 -3.29
N THR A 143 15.50 6.51 -4.42
CA THR A 143 14.86 7.24 -5.52
C THR A 143 15.00 6.42 -6.79
N VAL A 144 13.95 6.42 -7.62
CA VAL A 144 13.94 5.73 -8.91
C VAL A 144 14.26 6.74 -10.00
N HIS A 145 15.25 6.43 -10.83
CA HIS A 145 15.68 7.25 -11.95
C HIS A 145 15.85 6.38 -13.20
N TYR A 146 15.72 6.99 -14.37
CA TYR A 146 16.16 6.35 -15.61
C TYR A 146 17.68 6.16 -15.59
N SER A 147 18.18 5.05 -16.13
CA SER A 147 19.61 4.74 -16.15
C SER A 147 20.45 5.76 -16.93
N GLY A 148 19.82 6.56 -17.79
CA GLY A 148 20.50 7.55 -18.64
C GLY A 148 21.27 6.94 -19.82
N GLU A 149 21.31 5.61 -19.91
CA GLU A 149 21.91 4.89 -21.03
C GLU A 149 21.02 5.03 -22.26
N LYS A 150 21.57 5.57 -23.35
CA LYS A 150 20.88 5.62 -24.64
C LYS A 150 20.73 4.21 -25.16
N VAL A 151 19.55 3.88 -25.67
CA VAL A 151 19.30 2.59 -26.32
C VAL A 151 20.23 2.46 -27.53
N GLN A 152 20.81 1.27 -27.78
CA GLN A 152 21.72 1.03 -28.91
C GLN A 152 21.06 1.29 -30.29
N SER A 153 19.73 1.23 -30.36
CA SER A 153 18.93 1.48 -31.56
C SER A 153 17.52 1.96 -31.19
N ASP A 154 17.04 3.04 -31.82
CA ASP A 154 15.65 3.49 -31.68
C ASP A 154 14.66 2.36 -32.01
N GLY A 155 13.57 2.27 -31.25
CA GLY A 155 12.54 1.23 -31.37
C GLY A 155 12.60 0.13 -30.33
N ALA A 156 13.69 0.01 -29.56
CA ALA A 156 13.73 -0.85 -28.37
C ALA A 156 13.34 -0.06 -27.10
N PRO A 157 12.77 -0.71 -26.07
CA PRO A 157 12.38 -0.03 -24.83
C PRO A 157 13.56 0.72 -24.19
N GLY A 158 13.31 1.96 -23.80
CA GLY A 158 14.31 2.85 -23.21
C GLY A 158 14.28 4.26 -23.78
N LEU A 159 15.31 5.05 -23.44
CA LEU A 159 15.45 6.42 -23.91
C LEU A 159 15.85 6.45 -25.39
N GLN A 160 14.97 6.99 -26.22
CA GLN A 160 15.15 7.12 -27.67
C GLN A 160 16.09 8.29 -28.01
N SER A 161 16.64 8.28 -29.22
CA SER A 161 17.57 9.32 -29.70
C SER A 161 16.95 10.72 -29.74
N ASP A 162 15.62 10.81 -29.89
CA ASP A 162 14.84 12.04 -29.90
C ASP A 162 14.43 12.54 -28.50
N GLY A 163 14.84 11.86 -27.43
CA GLY A 163 14.54 12.23 -26.04
C GLY A 163 13.20 11.73 -25.50
N ARG A 164 12.40 11.03 -26.31
CA ARG A 164 11.22 10.30 -25.83
C ARG A 164 11.63 9.00 -25.15
N PHE A 165 10.77 8.47 -24.30
CA PHE A 165 10.99 7.17 -23.66
C PHE A 165 9.98 6.16 -24.18
N LEU A 166 10.46 5.03 -24.72
CA LEU A 166 9.60 3.90 -25.11
C LEU A 166 9.53 2.90 -23.97
N THR A 167 8.34 2.65 -23.45
CA THR A 167 8.14 1.70 -22.36
C THR A 167 8.19 0.24 -22.85
N ALA A 168 8.32 -0.71 -21.91
CA ALA A 168 8.32 -2.14 -22.25
C ALA A 168 6.98 -2.62 -22.84
N ASP A 169 5.88 -1.95 -22.52
CA ASP A 169 4.54 -2.17 -23.08
C ASP A 169 4.26 -1.37 -24.36
N GLY A 170 5.27 -0.70 -24.93
CA GLY A 170 5.17 -0.02 -26.23
C GLY A 170 4.56 1.39 -26.21
N GLN A 171 4.37 1.99 -25.03
CA GLN A 171 3.91 3.38 -24.90
C GLN A 171 5.08 4.34 -25.08
N VAL A 172 4.84 5.42 -25.83
CA VAL A 172 5.82 6.49 -26.04
C VAL A 172 5.52 7.64 -25.09
N LEU A 173 6.43 7.90 -24.15
CA LEU A 173 6.34 8.99 -23.18
C LEU A 173 7.11 10.19 -23.72
N GLN A 174 6.43 11.32 -23.87
CA GLN A 174 6.98 12.53 -24.47
C GLN A 174 7.24 13.59 -23.42
N THR A 175 6.28 13.77 -22.51
CA THR A 175 6.32 14.80 -21.48
C THR A 175 7.02 14.32 -20.22
N GLU A 176 7.56 15.24 -19.43
CA GLU A 176 8.17 14.90 -18.14
C GLU A 176 7.14 14.32 -17.17
N VAL A 177 5.88 14.77 -17.21
CA VAL A 177 4.79 14.22 -16.39
C VAL A 177 4.53 12.75 -16.72
N GLU A 178 4.52 12.38 -18.01
CA GLU A 178 4.37 10.98 -18.44
C GLU A 178 5.54 10.11 -17.98
N LYS A 179 6.77 10.62 -18.07
CA LYS A 179 7.97 9.94 -17.60
C LYS A 179 7.93 9.72 -16.08
N ASP A 180 7.64 10.76 -15.31
CA ASP A 180 7.49 10.68 -13.86
C ASP A 180 6.36 9.73 -13.44
N ALA A 181 5.24 9.74 -14.18
CA ALA A 181 4.14 8.80 -13.94
C ALA A 181 4.55 7.35 -14.21
N TYR A 182 5.40 7.11 -15.21
CA TYR A 182 5.94 5.79 -15.48
C TYR A 182 6.90 5.33 -14.38
N LEU A 183 7.81 6.19 -13.90
CA LEU A 183 8.67 5.87 -12.75
C LEU A 183 7.85 5.53 -11.50
N ARG A 184 6.78 6.30 -11.24
CA ARG A 184 5.83 6.01 -10.15
C ARG A 184 5.13 4.65 -10.34
N THR A 185 4.74 4.33 -11.57
CA THR A 185 4.14 3.04 -11.93
C THR A 185 5.12 1.88 -11.68
N VAL A 186 6.39 2.02 -12.10
CA VAL A 186 7.45 1.04 -11.84
C VAL A 186 7.66 0.86 -10.33
N GLN A 187 7.75 1.96 -9.58
CA GLN A 187 7.88 1.91 -8.12
C GLN A 187 6.72 1.15 -7.48
N ASP A 188 5.47 1.48 -7.82
CA ASP A 188 4.30 0.91 -7.15
C ASP A 188 3.99 -0.53 -7.56
N TRP A 189 4.26 -0.91 -8.81
CA TRP A 189 3.84 -2.21 -9.37
C TRP A 189 4.97 -3.21 -9.59
N ILE A 190 6.23 -2.77 -9.60
CA ILE A 190 7.40 -3.66 -9.79
C ILE A 190 8.26 -3.68 -8.52
N ILE A 191 8.76 -2.53 -8.09
CA ILE A 191 9.74 -2.45 -6.99
C ILE A 191 9.07 -2.73 -5.64
N LYS A 192 8.01 -2.00 -5.32
CA LYS A 192 7.30 -2.10 -4.03
C LYS A 192 6.82 -3.53 -3.71
N PRO A 193 6.20 -4.29 -4.62
CA PRO A 193 5.82 -5.68 -4.35
C PRO A 193 7.02 -6.58 -4.05
N GLN A 194 8.15 -6.39 -4.73
CA GLN A 194 9.36 -7.17 -4.51
C GLN A 194 9.99 -6.89 -3.13
N ILE A 195 10.11 -5.61 -2.76
CA ILE A 195 10.67 -5.21 -1.46
C ILE A 195 9.77 -5.67 -0.30
N LYS A 196 8.44 -5.66 -0.49
CA LYS A 196 7.50 -6.18 0.51
C LYS A 196 7.66 -7.68 0.83
N MET A 197 8.31 -8.46 -0.03
CA MET A 197 8.59 -9.87 0.24
C MET A 197 9.83 -10.08 1.12
N VAL A 198 10.62 -9.05 1.37
CA VAL A 198 11.81 -9.14 2.20
C VAL A 198 11.41 -9.35 3.67
N PRO A 199 11.92 -10.39 4.35
CA PRO A 199 11.62 -10.64 5.76
C PRO A 199 11.96 -9.42 6.64
N GLY A 200 11.03 -9.06 7.54
CA GLY A 200 11.18 -7.90 8.43
C GLY A 200 10.64 -6.58 7.86
N VAL A 201 10.30 -6.51 6.57
CA VAL A 201 9.69 -5.31 5.97
C VAL A 201 8.19 -5.26 6.26
N ALA A 202 7.77 -4.30 7.09
CA ALA A 202 6.36 -4.09 7.43
C ALA A 202 5.57 -3.32 6.35
N GLY A 203 6.25 -2.49 5.56
CA GLY A 203 5.63 -1.61 4.58
C GLY A 203 6.64 -0.94 3.66
N VAL A 204 6.13 -0.38 2.56
CA VAL A 204 6.91 0.41 1.60
C VAL A 204 6.02 1.56 1.16
N ASP A 205 6.45 2.77 1.46
CA ASP A 205 5.75 3.98 1.07
C ASP A 205 6.38 4.59 -0.17
N SER A 206 5.53 5.17 -1.01
CA SER A 206 5.94 5.77 -2.27
C SER A 206 5.67 7.27 -2.17
N ILE A 207 6.74 8.07 -2.22
CA ILE A 207 6.71 9.52 -2.04
C ILE A 207 6.97 10.19 -3.40
N GLY A 208 6.17 11.19 -3.76
CA GLY A 208 6.30 11.94 -5.02
C GLY A 208 5.87 11.16 -6.26
N GLY A 209 6.20 11.70 -7.44
CA GLY A 209 5.74 11.18 -8.74
C GLY A 209 4.25 11.44 -9.01
N TYR A 210 3.79 11.08 -10.21
CA TYR A 210 2.40 11.22 -10.63
C TYR A 210 1.72 9.85 -10.74
N LEU A 211 0.47 9.75 -10.30
CA LEU A 211 -0.32 8.54 -10.56
C LEU A 211 -0.86 8.61 -11.99
N LYS A 212 -0.64 7.55 -12.77
CA LYS A 212 -1.26 7.41 -14.10
C LYS A 212 -2.78 7.33 -13.92
N GLN A 213 -3.49 8.29 -14.52
CA GLN A 213 -4.95 8.36 -14.49
C GLN A 213 -5.48 8.76 -15.87
N TYR A 214 -6.64 8.20 -16.26
CA TYR A 214 -7.37 8.62 -17.44
C TYR A 214 -8.42 9.64 -17.03
N GLN A 215 -8.26 10.89 -17.46
CA GLN A 215 -9.17 11.96 -17.13
C GLN A 215 -10.08 12.28 -18.31
N VAL A 216 -11.39 12.05 -18.14
CA VAL A 216 -12.40 12.46 -19.12
C VAL A 216 -12.89 13.86 -18.77
N GLN A 217 -12.76 14.80 -19.70
CA GLN A 217 -13.21 16.19 -19.56
C GLN A 217 -14.29 16.50 -20.60
N PRO A 218 -15.57 16.24 -20.30
CA PRO A 218 -16.65 16.49 -21.24
C PRO A 218 -16.85 17.98 -21.51
N ASP A 219 -17.10 18.33 -22.77
CA ASP A 219 -17.49 19.69 -23.17
C ASP A 219 -18.99 19.93 -22.90
N ALA A 220 -19.28 20.84 -21.98
CA ALA A 220 -20.64 21.16 -21.56
C ALA A 220 -21.54 21.62 -22.72
N ALA A 221 -21.01 22.38 -23.69
CA ALA A 221 -21.79 22.88 -24.82
C ALA A 221 -22.23 21.74 -25.74
N LYS A 222 -21.34 20.76 -25.98
CA LYS A 222 -21.65 19.57 -26.78
C LYS A 222 -22.66 18.67 -26.09
N LEU A 223 -22.52 18.48 -24.77
CA LEU A 223 -23.49 17.70 -24.00
C LEU A 223 -24.90 18.30 -24.11
N ILE A 224 -25.04 19.62 -23.93
CA ILE A 224 -26.34 20.31 -24.05
C ILE A 224 -26.91 20.16 -25.47
N ALA A 225 -26.11 20.39 -26.51
CA ALA A 225 -26.54 20.25 -27.90
C ALA A 225 -27.02 18.82 -28.23
N LEU A 226 -26.39 17.82 -27.59
CA LEU A 226 -26.75 16.41 -27.71
C LEU A 226 -27.79 15.98 -26.66
N GLY A 227 -28.35 16.88 -25.84
CA GLY A 227 -29.32 16.54 -24.80
C GLY A 227 -28.82 15.50 -23.79
N LEU A 228 -27.51 15.49 -23.51
CA LEU A 228 -26.84 14.59 -22.58
C LEU A 228 -26.45 15.33 -21.30
N THR A 229 -26.34 14.58 -20.21
CA THR A 229 -25.84 15.06 -18.93
C THR A 229 -24.44 14.50 -18.63
N PHE A 230 -23.73 15.11 -17.68
CA PHE A 230 -22.48 14.53 -17.17
C PHE A 230 -22.68 13.14 -16.56
N ALA A 231 -23.85 12.90 -15.95
CA ALA A 231 -24.19 11.60 -15.39
C ALA A 231 -24.34 10.52 -16.47
N ASP A 232 -24.84 10.87 -17.66
CA ASP A 232 -24.94 9.93 -18.78
C ASP A 232 -23.57 9.47 -19.26
N VAL A 233 -22.61 10.40 -19.37
CA VAL A 233 -21.22 10.08 -19.72
C VAL A 233 -20.58 9.19 -18.66
N ALA A 234 -20.72 9.54 -17.38
CA ALA A 234 -20.17 8.75 -16.28
C ALA A 234 -20.74 7.32 -16.28
N LYS A 235 -22.06 7.19 -16.40
CA LYS A 235 -22.75 5.91 -16.47
C LYS A 235 -22.34 5.09 -17.71
N ALA A 236 -22.18 5.73 -18.86
CA ALA A 236 -21.73 5.06 -20.08
C ALA A 236 -20.32 4.46 -19.89
N ILE A 237 -19.38 5.21 -19.32
CA ILE A 237 -18.03 4.72 -19.03
C ILE A 237 -18.07 3.58 -18.00
N GLU A 238 -18.80 3.74 -16.90
CA GLU A 238 -18.90 2.72 -15.85
C GLU A 238 -19.47 1.39 -16.39
N THR A 239 -20.53 1.46 -17.21
CA THR A 239 -21.19 0.26 -17.74
C THR A 239 -20.37 -0.44 -18.83
N ASN A 240 -19.51 0.29 -19.54
CA ASN A 240 -18.59 -0.24 -20.56
C ASN A 240 -17.20 -0.57 -20.01
N ASN A 241 -17.01 -0.54 -18.69
CA ASN A 241 -15.76 -0.92 -18.03
C ASN A 241 -15.95 -2.11 -17.08
N VAL A 242 -16.72 -3.12 -17.49
CA VAL A 242 -17.04 -4.31 -16.71
C VAL A 242 -16.76 -5.57 -17.52
N SER A 243 -16.03 -6.52 -16.92
CA SER A 243 -15.88 -7.86 -17.47
C SER A 243 -17.00 -8.77 -16.97
N ARG A 244 -17.64 -9.54 -17.86
CA ARG A 244 -18.70 -10.50 -17.50
C ARG A 244 -18.30 -11.93 -17.88
N GLY A 245 -18.42 -12.85 -16.93
CA GLY A 245 -18.28 -14.29 -17.17
C GLY A 245 -19.60 -14.88 -17.67
N ALA A 246 -19.56 -15.66 -18.75
CA ALA A 246 -20.72 -16.32 -19.35
C ALA A 246 -20.71 -17.84 -19.13
N ARG A 247 -20.07 -18.29 -18.04
CA ARG A 247 -19.89 -19.70 -17.67
C ARG A 247 -19.09 -20.46 -18.74
N TYR A 248 -19.41 -21.72 -19.02
CA TYR A 248 -18.73 -22.54 -20.00
C TYR A 248 -19.73 -23.20 -20.94
N ILE A 249 -19.29 -23.52 -22.13
CA ILE A 249 -20.00 -24.36 -23.10
C ILE A 249 -19.23 -25.67 -23.19
N GLU A 250 -19.93 -26.79 -23.09
CA GLU A 250 -19.32 -28.10 -23.26
C GLU A 250 -19.49 -28.60 -24.69
N ARG A 251 -18.41 -29.05 -25.32
CA ARG A 251 -18.44 -29.67 -26.64
C ARG A 251 -17.46 -30.83 -26.67
N ASN A 252 -17.94 -32.02 -27.03
CA ASN A 252 -17.14 -33.26 -27.10
C ASN A 252 -16.41 -33.63 -25.79
N GLY A 253 -16.99 -33.32 -24.61
CA GLY A 253 -16.36 -33.56 -23.31
C GLY A 253 -15.30 -32.52 -22.90
N GLU A 254 -15.09 -31.48 -23.70
CA GLU A 254 -14.25 -30.33 -23.36
C GLU A 254 -15.11 -29.12 -22.96
N GLY A 255 -14.75 -28.47 -21.85
CA GLY A 255 -15.42 -27.27 -21.36
C GLY A 255 -14.71 -25.99 -21.83
N PHE A 256 -15.37 -25.21 -22.68
CA PHE A 256 -14.90 -23.90 -23.15
C PHE A 256 -15.46 -22.79 -22.28
N VAL A 257 -14.61 -22.11 -21.50
CA VAL A 257 -15.04 -20.96 -20.70
C VAL A 257 -15.34 -19.78 -21.64
N VAL A 258 -16.55 -19.23 -21.53
CA VAL A 258 -16.98 -18.06 -22.29
C VAL A 258 -16.83 -16.82 -21.40
N ARG A 259 -16.06 -15.86 -21.87
CA ARG A 259 -15.85 -14.56 -21.20
C ARG A 259 -16.11 -13.44 -22.20
N SER A 260 -16.89 -12.45 -21.77
CA SER A 260 -16.99 -11.17 -22.48
C SER A 260 -15.99 -10.20 -21.86
N GLY A 261 -15.00 -9.80 -22.66
CA GLY A 261 -14.10 -8.71 -22.32
C GLY A 261 -14.83 -7.39 -22.53
N GLY A 262 -14.85 -6.55 -21.49
CA GLY A 262 -15.46 -5.22 -21.54
C GLY A 262 -14.75 -4.27 -20.58
N ARG A 263 -13.46 -4.49 -20.32
CA ARG A 263 -12.62 -3.58 -19.54
C ARG A 263 -11.88 -2.69 -20.52
N LEU A 264 -11.88 -1.38 -20.26
CA LEU A 264 -11.16 -0.41 -21.07
C LEU A 264 -9.66 -0.48 -20.72
N GLU A 265 -8.79 -0.65 -21.72
CA GLU A 265 -7.36 -0.85 -21.50
C GLU A 265 -6.50 0.34 -21.95
N ASN A 266 -7.01 1.17 -22.86
CA ASN A 266 -6.29 2.29 -23.45
C ASN A 266 -7.22 3.50 -23.67
N ILE A 267 -6.62 4.61 -24.10
CA ILE A 267 -7.35 5.88 -24.28
C ILE A 267 -8.27 5.84 -25.50
N GLU A 268 -7.90 5.06 -26.51
CA GLU A 268 -8.67 4.89 -27.75
C GLU A 268 -10.00 4.18 -27.47
N GLU A 269 -9.97 3.10 -26.69
CA GLU A 269 -11.16 2.38 -26.23
C GLU A 269 -12.05 3.26 -25.35
N LEU A 270 -11.45 4.05 -24.45
CA LEU A 270 -12.19 5.01 -23.64
C LEU A 270 -12.86 6.09 -24.50
N GLY A 271 -12.20 6.56 -25.56
CA GLY A 271 -12.75 7.51 -26.53
C GLY A 271 -13.83 6.94 -27.43
N ALA A 272 -13.84 5.61 -27.63
CA ALA A 272 -14.83 4.90 -28.43
C ALA A 272 -16.10 4.50 -27.64
N VAL A 273 -16.16 4.81 -26.34
CA VAL A 273 -17.35 4.51 -25.53
C VAL A 273 -18.57 5.26 -26.06
N VAL A 274 -19.58 4.50 -26.46
CA VAL A 274 -20.85 5.04 -26.95
C VAL A 274 -21.69 5.52 -25.76
N VAL A 275 -21.96 6.83 -25.72
CA VAL A 275 -22.74 7.46 -24.63
C VAL A 275 -24.24 7.38 -24.91
N THR A 276 -24.66 7.53 -26.16
CA THR A 276 -26.05 7.45 -26.58
C THR A 276 -26.14 6.91 -28.01
N THR A 277 -27.34 6.57 -28.49
CA THR A 277 -27.55 6.24 -29.90
C THR A 277 -28.81 6.96 -30.39
N ARG A 278 -28.75 7.56 -31.58
CA ARG A 278 -29.89 8.27 -32.20
C ARG A 278 -30.06 7.79 -33.64
N GLY A 279 -31.24 7.22 -33.95
CA GLY A 279 -31.52 6.71 -35.29
C GLY A 279 -30.58 5.60 -35.76
N GLY A 280 -29.99 4.83 -34.83
CA GLY A 280 -29.00 3.79 -35.13
C GLY A 280 -27.56 4.28 -35.29
N VAL A 281 -27.31 5.59 -35.11
CA VAL A 281 -25.96 6.18 -35.10
C VAL A 281 -25.51 6.37 -33.65
N PRO A 282 -24.31 5.89 -33.28
CA PRO A 282 -23.67 6.17 -31.98
C PRO A 282 -23.41 7.66 -31.73
#